data_AF-A0A9Q9ET02-F1
#
_entry.id   AF-A0A9Q9ET02-F1
#
_cell.length_a   1.000
_cell.length_b   1.000
_cell.length_c   1.000
_cell.angle_alpha   90.00
_cell.angle_beta   90.00
_cell.angle_gamma   90.00
#
_symmetry.space_group_name_H-M   'P 1'
#
loop_
_entity.id
_entity.type
_entity.pdbx_description
1 polymer ?
#
loop_
_entity_poly.entity_id
_entity_poly.type
_entity_poly.pdbx_seq_one_letter_code
_entity_poly.pdbx_strand_id
1 'polypeptide(L)'
;MSKKNFSVKLVVVLMLFAALFTACKSMPDTIGGMKIEAGKELAAWKGEWVSVDAVKNDPSLKALYKEAAAKNSNYTAEGIKDAVEARRKTPFLRVKFDGTNRVVFTVLDTNGKEKEIAAEYKYIGKVPMPGYEGSFWETFEAVKNVRGLTMAKYMICTEPHSHDGGMVHWHARFGGTDIDTLVKKADSSYWPTYVDGSTTNETLLENFKKSAENIAAKLPAPFAVYAKEGKWMNSSLIYDNTSAEVDAAYDKIIKEFAGKNPKGGDFTKAEIIAEMKKAYGTTELYTHIEFITENGKNEFVVYKDGKEIHRAAYKRTAENASKPGLLAVKTDKKDAGMFKTISFTNPGGSPLHFHFWYGMTDADFAKIKGKPTCIPANSSNEMIAKRVEGSCRKILSGIVQK
;
A
#
# COMPACT_ATOMS: atom_id res chain seq x y z
N MET A 1 15.23 75.43 -20.95
CA MET A 1 15.20 75.43 -19.47
C MET A 1 14.79 74.04 -19.01
N SER A 2 15.76 73.26 -18.51
CA SER A 2 15.91 72.90 -17.07
C SER A 2 15.01 71.72 -16.67
N LYS A 3 15.53 70.48 -16.76
CA LYS A 3 16.12 69.68 -15.66
C LYS A 3 15.09 69.25 -14.59
N LYS A 4 14.86 67.94 -14.43
CA LYS A 4 15.69 67.06 -13.59
C LYS A 4 15.33 65.57 -13.78
N ASN A 5 16.39 64.79 -13.92
CA ASN A 5 16.49 63.33 -13.97
C ASN A 5 16.56 62.71 -12.56
N PHE A 6 16.62 61.37 -12.57
CA PHE A 6 17.10 60.42 -11.55
C PHE A 6 16.00 60.00 -10.56
N SER A 7 15.73 58.70 -10.37
CA SER A 7 16.68 57.65 -9.97
C SER A 7 15.97 56.27 -9.98
N VAL A 8 16.46 55.22 -10.65
CA VAL A 8 17.42 54.19 -10.18
C VAL A 8 16.73 52.86 -9.80
N LYS A 9 17.07 51.85 -10.62
CA LYS A 9 17.37 50.43 -10.31
C LYS A 9 16.27 49.49 -9.78
N LEU A 10 16.12 48.43 -10.59
CA LEU A 10 16.28 47.02 -10.20
C LEU A 10 15.35 46.50 -9.10
N VAL A 11 14.42 45.61 -9.46
CA VAL A 11 14.16 44.34 -8.75
C VAL A 11 13.07 43.56 -9.49
N VAL A 12 13.47 42.38 -9.99
CA VAL A 12 12.70 41.13 -10.02
C VAL A 12 11.65 40.95 -11.13
N VAL A 13 12.14 40.33 -12.20
CA VAL A 13 11.41 39.31 -12.96
C VAL A 13 11.25 38.08 -12.04
N LEU A 14 10.12 37.99 -11.32
CA LEU A 14 9.57 36.74 -10.77
C LEU A 14 8.11 36.67 -11.22
N MET A 15 7.91 36.31 -12.48
CA MET A 15 6.59 36.28 -13.10
C MET A 15 6.19 34.88 -13.56
N LEU A 16 6.61 33.78 -12.88
CA LEU A 16 6.25 32.43 -13.37
C LEU A 16 6.15 31.27 -12.35
N PHE A 17 6.01 31.50 -11.05
CA PHE A 17 5.68 30.41 -10.10
C PHE A 17 4.78 30.88 -8.93
N ALA A 18 3.62 31.45 -9.24
CA ALA A 18 2.58 31.78 -8.25
C ALA A 18 1.21 31.18 -8.64
N ALA A 19 1.20 29.96 -9.17
CA ALA A 19 -0.02 29.24 -9.55
C ALA A 19 -0.09 27.82 -8.97
N LEU A 20 0.22 27.64 -7.68
CA LEU A 20 -0.04 26.38 -6.94
C LEU A 20 -0.43 26.59 -5.46
N PHE A 21 -1.13 27.69 -5.15
CA PHE A 21 -1.89 27.80 -3.89
C PHE A 21 -3.31 28.29 -4.17
N THR A 22 -4.10 27.45 -4.85
CA THR A 22 -5.56 27.47 -4.67
C THR A 22 -5.87 26.88 -3.29
N ALA A 23 -5.69 27.69 -2.26
CA ALA A 23 -6.42 27.55 -1.01
C ALA A 23 -7.91 27.91 -1.27
N CYS A 24 -8.78 27.37 -0.41
CA CYS A 24 -10.21 27.66 -0.30
C CYS A 24 -11.16 26.97 -1.30
N LYS A 25 -11.28 25.63 -1.19
CA LYS A 25 -12.63 25.10 -0.98
C LYS A 25 -13.01 25.51 0.44
N SER A 26 -14.12 26.22 0.62
CA SER A 26 -14.64 26.56 1.95
C SER A 26 -14.64 25.30 2.81
N MET A 27 -14.05 25.38 4.00
CA MET A 27 -14.18 24.30 4.98
C MET A 27 -15.68 24.04 5.18
N PRO A 28 -16.12 22.78 5.25
CA PRO A 28 -17.52 22.47 5.47
C PRO A 28 -18.01 23.14 6.77
N ASP A 29 -19.22 23.68 6.79
CA ASP A 29 -19.72 24.36 8.00
C ASP A 29 -20.05 23.37 9.14
N THR A 30 -20.10 22.07 8.83
CA THR A 30 -20.43 21.00 9.78
C THR A 30 -19.61 19.71 9.59
N ILE A 31 -19.35 18.99 10.69
CA ILE A 31 -18.85 17.60 10.75
C ILE A 31 -19.78 16.82 11.68
N GLY A 32 -20.30 15.67 11.24
CA GLY A 32 -21.22 14.86 12.06
C GLY A 32 -22.56 15.55 12.35
N GLY A 33 -22.99 16.47 11.48
CA GLY A 33 -24.14 17.34 11.73
C GLY A 33 -23.91 18.44 12.78
N MET A 34 -22.70 18.54 13.36
CA MET A 34 -22.33 19.60 14.31
C MET A 34 -21.60 20.72 13.60
N LYS A 35 -21.89 21.98 13.98
CA LYS A 35 -21.14 23.14 13.48
C LYS A 35 -19.67 22.99 13.81
N ILE A 36 -18.80 23.27 12.84
CA ILE A 36 -17.36 23.30 13.08
C ILE A 36 -17.03 24.44 14.05
N GLU A 37 -16.51 24.08 15.22
CA GLU A 37 -15.90 24.99 16.16
C GLU A 37 -14.39 24.70 16.22
N ALA A 38 -13.58 25.74 16.11
CA ALA A 38 -12.13 25.60 16.15
C ALA A 38 -11.68 24.91 17.45
N GLY A 39 -10.92 23.83 17.32
CA GLY A 39 -10.45 23.01 18.45
C GLY A 39 -11.43 21.90 18.88
N LYS A 40 -12.57 21.74 18.20
CA LYS A 40 -13.60 20.73 18.45
C LYS A 40 -14.05 19.99 17.20
N GLU A 41 -13.22 19.97 16.16
CA GLU A 41 -13.50 19.29 14.90
C GLU A 41 -13.67 17.77 15.07
N LEU A 42 -13.18 17.20 16.18
CA LEU A 42 -13.39 15.80 16.56
C LEU A 42 -14.56 15.57 17.54
N ALA A 43 -15.41 16.58 17.80
CA ALA A 43 -16.51 16.46 18.77
C ALA A 43 -17.53 15.36 18.42
N ALA A 44 -17.75 15.09 17.13
CA ALA A 44 -18.67 14.04 16.68
C ALA A 44 -18.23 12.62 17.11
N TRP A 45 -16.95 12.40 17.43
CA TRP A 45 -16.41 11.13 17.93
C TRP A 45 -16.26 11.11 19.45
N LYS A 46 -16.79 12.09 20.20
CA LYS A 46 -16.65 12.13 21.66
C LYS A 46 -17.04 10.79 22.29
N GLY A 47 -16.16 10.26 23.13
CA GLY A 47 -16.32 8.94 23.74
C GLY A 47 -15.05 8.11 23.66
N GLU A 48 -15.13 6.89 24.19
CA GLU A 48 -14.11 5.87 24.02
C GLU A 48 -14.59 4.86 22.99
N TRP A 49 -13.68 4.42 22.13
CA TRP A 49 -13.98 3.49 21.06
C TRP A 49 -12.99 2.34 21.05
N VAL A 50 -13.49 1.12 20.87
CA VAL A 50 -12.68 -0.10 20.81
C VAL A 50 -12.64 -0.65 19.40
N SER A 51 -11.46 -1.11 18.97
CA SER A 51 -11.27 -1.76 17.69
C SER A 51 -11.94 -3.12 17.65
N VAL A 52 -12.65 -3.43 16.56
CA VAL A 52 -13.17 -4.77 16.30
C VAL A 52 -12.06 -5.83 16.13
N ASP A 53 -10.82 -5.39 15.87
CA ASP A 53 -9.64 -6.26 15.78
C ASP A 53 -9.25 -6.85 17.15
N ALA A 54 -9.79 -6.35 18.27
CA ALA A 54 -9.48 -6.80 19.62
C ALA A 54 -9.83 -8.28 19.88
N VAL A 55 -10.86 -8.80 19.18
CA VAL A 55 -11.36 -10.18 19.37
C VAL A 55 -10.79 -11.18 18.34
N LYS A 56 -9.89 -10.75 17.45
CA LYS A 56 -9.39 -11.60 16.34
C LYS A 56 -8.75 -12.91 16.78
N ASN A 57 -8.22 -12.96 18.00
CA ASN A 57 -7.53 -14.11 18.56
C ASN A 57 -8.46 -15.06 19.33
N ASP A 58 -9.77 -14.80 19.35
CA ASP A 58 -10.72 -15.66 20.04
C ASP A 58 -10.69 -17.09 19.45
N PRO A 59 -10.49 -18.14 20.29
CA PRO A 59 -10.37 -19.52 19.81
C PRO A 59 -11.59 -20.02 19.02
N SER A 60 -12.79 -19.49 19.26
CA SER A 60 -14.01 -19.92 18.57
C SER A 60 -14.02 -19.55 17.09
N LEU A 61 -13.22 -18.58 16.66
CA LEU A 61 -13.07 -18.21 15.25
C LEU A 61 -12.39 -19.31 14.41
N LYS A 62 -11.64 -20.22 15.04
CA LYS A 62 -10.94 -21.31 14.33
C LYS A 62 -11.89 -22.21 13.54
N ALA A 63 -13.05 -22.53 14.10
CA ALA A 63 -14.04 -23.38 13.43
C ALA A 63 -14.63 -22.68 12.21
N LEU A 64 -14.98 -21.40 12.36
CA LEU A 64 -15.49 -20.54 11.29
C LEU A 64 -14.52 -20.47 10.11
N TYR A 65 -13.23 -20.23 10.36
CA TYR A 65 -12.24 -20.17 9.28
C TYR A 65 -12.03 -21.52 8.57
N LYS A 66 -12.10 -22.64 9.30
CA LYS A 66 -12.04 -23.98 8.71
C LYS A 66 -13.24 -24.25 7.80
N GLU A 67 -14.44 -23.91 8.26
CA GLU A 67 -15.66 -24.07 7.47
C GLU A 67 -15.64 -23.20 6.21
N ALA A 68 -15.23 -21.94 6.34
CA ALA A 68 -15.07 -21.03 5.21
C ALA A 68 -14.05 -21.53 4.19
N ALA A 69 -12.89 -22.05 4.64
CA ALA A 69 -11.88 -22.62 3.75
C ALA A 69 -12.38 -23.90 3.04
N ALA A 70 -13.23 -24.71 3.68
CA ALA A 70 -13.85 -25.87 3.03
C ALA A 70 -14.78 -25.47 1.86
N LYS A 71 -15.36 -24.27 1.91
CA LYS A 71 -16.21 -23.69 0.85
C LYS A 71 -15.41 -22.90 -0.19
N ASN A 72 -14.13 -22.63 0.04
CA ASN A 72 -13.27 -21.86 -0.85
C ASN A 72 -11.89 -22.51 -1.01
N SER A 73 -11.75 -23.31 -2.07
CA SER A 73 -10.55 -24.11 -2.34
C SER A 73 -9.27 -23.29 -2.57
N ASN A 74 -9.37 -21.98 -2.77
CA ASN A 74 -8.25 -21.07 -3.00
C ASN A 74 -7.62 -20.54 -1.71
N TYR A 75 -8.11 -20.96 -0.55
CA TYR A 75 -7.65 -20.51 0.76
C TYR A 75 -7.45 -21.71 1.69
N THR A 76 -6.46 -21.61 2.57
CA THR A 76 -6.41 -22.43 3.79
C THR A 76 -7.20 -21.72 4.89
N ALA A 77 -7.48 -22.40 6.01
CA ALA A 77 -8.12 -21.76 7.17
C ALA A 77 -7.32 -20.55 7.66
N GLU A 78 -6.00 -20.66 7.73
CA GLU A 78 -5.12 -19.54 8.08
C GLU A 78 -5.12 -18.44 7.00
N GLY A 79 -5.28 -18.80 5.72
CA GLY A 79 -5.43 -17.82 4.64
C GLY A 79 -6.75 -17.05 4.71
N ILE A 80 -7.85 -17.68 5.13
CA ILE A 80 -9.12 -17.00 5.40
C ILE A 80 -8.93 -16.03 6.57
N LYS A 81 -8.35 -16.51 7.67
CA LYS A 81 -8.05 -15.70 8.85
C LYS A 81 -7.24 -14.45 8.47
N ASP A 82 -6.12 -14.64 7.79
CA ASP A 82 -5.23 -13.57 7.33
C ASP A 82 -5.97 -12.55 6.44
N ALA A 83 -6.81 -13.02 5.52
CA ALA A 83 -7.61 -12.14 4.66
C ALA A 83 -8.69 -11.35 5.41
N VAL A 84 -9.33 -11.95 6.42
CA VAL A 84 -10.33 -11.30 7.28
C VAL A 84 -9.65 -10.24 8.15
N GLU A 85 -8.57 -10.61 8.83
CA GLU A 85 -7.84 -9.71 9.74
C GLU A 85 -7.23 -8.54 9.00
N ALA A 86 -6.66 -8.75 7.80
CA ALA A 86 -6.08 -7.68 6.99
C ALA A 86 -7.07 -6.55 6.69
N ARG A 87 -8.39 -6.81 6.67
CA ARG A 87 -9.42 -5.79 6.44
C ARG A 87 -9.74 -4.94 7.67
N ARG A 88 -9.48 -5.43 8.88
CA ARG A 88 -9.85 -4.76 10.15
C ARG A 88 -8.65 -4.31 10.99
N LYS A 89 -7.46 -4.84 10.70
CA LYS A 89 -6.22 -4.59 11.44
C LYS A 89 -5.97 -3.09 11.65
N THR A 90 -5.60 -2.72 12.87
CA THR A 90 -5.25 -1.34 13.22
C THR A 90 -4.11 -1.30 14.23
N PRO A 91 -3.27 -0.25 14.24
CA PRO A 91 -2.26 -0.06 15.28
C PRO A 91 -2.83 0.31 16.66
N PHE A 92 -4.11 0.73 16.76
CA PHE A 92 -4.69 1.23 18.02
C PHE A 92 -5.84 0.34 18.49
N LEU A 93 -5.70 -0.23 19.69
CA LEU A 93 -6.72 -1.06 20.32
C LEU A 93 -7.94 -0.24 20.71
N ARG A 94 -7.71 0.95 21.27
CA ARG A 94 -8.75 1.90 21.67
C ARG A 94 -8.37 3.32 21.29
N VAL A 95 -9.38 4.15 21.06
CA VAL A 95 -9.24 5.57 20.74
C VAL A 95 -10.27 6.35 21.57
N LYS A 96 -9.82 7.39 22.26
CA LYS A 96 -10.67 8.22 23.11
C LYS A 96 -10.61 9.67 22.67
N PHE A 97 -11.79 10.26 22.53
CA PHE A 97 -11.99 11.67 22.19
C PHE A 97 -12.73 12.35 23.33
N ASP A 98 -12.19 13.46 23.82
CA ASP A 98 -12.81 14.24 24.92
C ASP A 98 -13.82 15.28 24.43
N GLY A 99 -14.00 15.40 23.11
CA GLY A 99 -14.82 16.43 22.46
C GLY A 99 -14.01 17.63 21.97
N THR A 100 -12.70 17.63 22.19
CA THR A 100 -11.73 18.55 21.57
C THR A 100 -10.91 17.82 20.50
N ASN A 101 -9.92 18.50 19.92
CA ASN A 101 -8.98 17.88 19.00
C ASN A 101 -7.88 17.03 19.67
N ARG A 102 -7.96 16.85 20.99
CA ARG A 102 -7.09 15.94 21.72
C ARG A 102 -7.63 14.51 21.62
N VAL A 103 -6.76 13.60 21.18
CA VAL A 103 -7.06 12.17 21.04
C VAL A 103 -6.10 11.37 21.90
N VAL A 104 -6.62 10.38 22.63
CA VAL A 104 -5.82 9.41 23.38
C VAL A 104 -5.92 8.06 22.68
N PHE A 105 -4.79 7.48 22.30
CA PHE A 105 -4.70 6.17 21.67
C PHE A 105 -4.17 5.15 22.67
N THR A 106 -4.79 3.98 22.73
CA THR A 106 -4.23 2.80 23.40
C THR A 106 -3.46 1.96 22.39
N VAL A 107 -2.15 1.87 22.55
CA VAL A 107 -1.23 1.04 21.76
C VAL A 107 -0.74 -0.14 22.60
N LEU A 108 -0.26 -1.19 21.93
CA LEU A 108 0.57 -2.22 22.55
C LEU A 108 2.04 -1.82 22.46
N ASP A 109 2.76 -1.91 23.57
CA ASP A 109 4.22 -1.79 23.57
C ASP A 109 4.90 -3.06 23.00
N THR A 110 6.23 -3.06 22.93
CA THR A 110 7.02 -4.19 22.41
C THR A 110 6.86 -5.48 23.21
N ASN A 111 6.36 -5.40 24.44
CA ASN A 111 6.11 -6.54 25.33
C ASN A 111 4.62 -6.93 25.34
N GLY A 112 3.79 -6.31 24.50
CA GLY A 112 2.35 -6.56 24.45
C GLY A 112 1.57 -5.94 25.62
N LYS A 113 2.14 -4.96 26.34
CA LYS A 113 1.41 -4.21 27.37
C LYS A 113 0.72 -2.99 26.77
N GLU A 114 -0.49 -2.71 27.23
CA GLU A 114 -1.22 -1.52 26.82
C GLU A 114 -0.55 -0.24 27.34
N LYS A 115 -0.51 0.79 26.50
CA LYS A 115 -0.05 2.13 26.85
C LYS A 115 -0.94 3.17 26.19
N GLU A 116 -1.30 4.20 26.94
CA GLU A 116 -1.97 5.37 26.41
C GLU A 116 -0.98 6.43 25.93
N ILE A 117 -1.20 6.97 24.74
CA ILE A 117 -0.42 8.05 24.16
C ILE A 117 -1.38 9.06 23.55
N ALA A 118 -1.21 10.34 23.89
CA ALA A 118 -2.08 11.39 23.40
C ALA A 118 -1.44 12.20 22.27
N ALA A 119 -2.26 12.68 21.35
CA ALA A 119 -1.90 13.62 20.30
C ALA A 119 -2.98 14.68 20.12
N GLU A 120 -2.57 15.87 19.70
CA GLU A 120 -3.48 16.93 19.25
C GLU A 120 -3.50 16.93 17.73
N TYR A 121 -4.68 17.11 17.15
CA TYR A 121 -4.88 17.17 15.71
C TYR A 121 -5.37 18.54 15.25
N LYS A 122 -5.09 18.85 13.99
CA LYS A 122 -5.80 19.88 13.23
C LYS A 122 -6.61 19.22 12.14
N TYR A 123 -7.81 19.73 11.90
CA TYR A 123 -8.62 19.33 10.76
C TYR A 123 -8.03 19.94 9.47
N ILE A 124 -7.96 19.15 8.40
CA ILE A 124 -7.41 19.58 7.11
C ILE A 124 -8.40 19.41 5.95
N GLY A 125 -9.67 19.12 6.26
CA GLY A 125 -10.77 19.10 5.29
C GLY A 125 -11.28 17.69 4.96
N LYS A 126 -11.99 17.59 3.83
CA LYS A 126 -12.55 16.36 3.29
C LYS A 126 -11.80 15.90 2.06
N VAL A 127 -11.67 14.58 1.91
CA VAL A 127 -11.17 13.96 0.67
C VAL A 127 -12.15 12.88 0.20
N PRO A 128 -12.46 12.80 -1.12
CA PRO A 128 -13.38 11.80 -1.63
C PRO A 128 -12.91 10.37 -1.34
N MET A 129 -13.86 9.46 -1.11
CA MET A 129 -13.60 8.03 -0.99
C MET A 129 -13.56 7.38 -2.37
N PRO A 130 -12.40 6.84 -2.83
CA PRO A 130 -12.34 6.17 -4.13
C PRO A 130 -13.30 4.98 -4.19
N GLY A 131 -14.16 4.96 -5.22
CA GLY A 131 -15.17 3.91 -5.42
C GLY A 131 -16.49 4.12 -4.67
N TYR A 132 -16.65 5.21 -3.92
CA TYR A 132 -17.88 5.55 -3.20
C TYR A 132 -18.29 6.98 -3.54
N GLU A 133 -19.10 7.13 -4.59
CA GLU A 133 -19.56 8.44 -5.06
C GLU A 133 -20.34 9.18 -3.98
N GLY A 134 -20.04 10.47 -3.79
CA GLY A 134 -20.66 11.29 -2.76
C GLY A 134 -20.16 11.05 -1.32
N SER A 135 -19.31 10.04 -1.10
CA SER A 135 -18.74 9.75 0.23
C SER A 135 -17.37 10.40 0.41
N PHE A 136 -17.10 10.87 1.63
CA PHE A 136 -15.88 11.60 1.98
C PHE A 136 -15.25 11.07 3.26
N TRP A 137 -13.92 11.05 3.28
CA TRP A 137 -13.14 10.93 4.49
C TRP A 137 -12.96 12.30 5.13
N GLU A 138 -13.15 12.38 6.44
CA GLU A 138 -12.71 13.50 7.27
C GLU A 138 -11.21 13.33 7.53
N THR A 139 -10.44 14.41 7.44
CA THR A 139 -8.98 14.33 7.46
C THR A 139 -8.36 15.19 8.54
N PHE A 140 -7.36 14.63 9.22
CA PHE A 140 -6.69 15.24 10.35
C PHE A 140 -5.17 15.00 10.27
N GLU A 141 -4.40 16.00 10.69
CA GLU A 141 -2.95 15.90 10.85
C GLU A 141 -2.57 16.24 12.29
N ALA A 142 -1.70 15.44 12.89
CA ALA A 142 -1.16 15.70 14.22
C ALA A 142 -0.37 17.02 14.22
N VAL A 143 -0.62 17.89 15.21
CA VAL A 143 0.04 19.21 15.32
C VAL A 143 1.55 19.06 15.52
N LYS A 144 1.98 17.97 16.14
CA LYS A 144 3.39 17.64 16.39
C LYS A 144 3.62 16.15 16.22
N ASN A 145 4.86 15.77 15.90
CA ASN A 145 5.27 14.37 15.94
C ASN A 145 5.30 13.89 17.40
N VAL A 146 4.52 12.85 17.71
CA VAL A 146 4.48 12.25 19.05
C VAL A 146 5.23 10.91 19.03
N ARG A 147 6.20 10.75 19.94
CA ARG A 147 6.96 9.50 20.08
C ARG A 147 6.02 8.35 20.42
N GLY A 148 6.09 7.27 19.64
CA GLY A 148 5.20 6.11 19.79
C GLY A 148 3.91 6.19 18.96
N LEU A 149 3.66 7.30 18.25
CA LEU A 149 2.53 7.47 17.33
C LEU A 149 3.00 7.81 15.91
N THR A 150 4.09 7.18 15.44
CA THR A 150 4.64 7.43 14.09
C THR A 150 3.65 7.09 12.98
N MET A 151 2.75 6.13 13.22
CA MET A 151 1.66 5.76 12.31
C MET A 151 0.40 6.60 12.49
N ALA A 152 0.37 7.57 13.42
CA ALA A 152 -0.78 8.43 13.70
C ALA A 152 -0.54 9.89 13.30
N LYS A 153 0.47 10.19 12.45
CA LYS A 153 0.68 11.57 12.00
C LYS A 153 -0.53 12.08 11.21
N TYR A 154 -1.09 11.24 10.35
CA TYR A 154 -2.29 11.53 9.59
C TYR A 154 -3.37 10.52 9.93
N MET A 155 -4.59 11.01 10.10
CA MET A 155 -5.78 10.22 10.36
C MET A 155 -6.84 10.60 9.32
N ILE A 156 -7.46 9.60 8.71
CA ILE A 156 -8.69 9.77 7.96
C ILE A 156 -9.78 8.91 8.60
N CYS A 157 -11.00 9.45 8.73
CA CYS A 157 -12.11 8.73 9.35
C CYS A 157 -13.47 9.03 8.73
N THR A 158 -14.39 8.08 8.86
CA THR A 158 -15.82 8.37 8.71
C THR A 158 -16.34 8.97 10.01
N GLU A 159 -17.42 9.73 9.92
CA GLU A 159 -18.25 10.04 11.09
C GLU A 159 -18.79 8.74 11.73
N PRO A 160 -19.11 8.73 13.03
CA PRO A 160 -19.84 7.61 13.64
C PRO A 160 -21.22 7.47 12.99
N HIS A 161 -21.51 6.26 12.52
CA HIS A 161 -22.75 5.95 11.82
C HIS A 161 -23.21 4.53 12.12
N SER A 162 -24.44 4.22 11.72
CA SER A 162 -24.99 2.88 11.77
C SER A 162 -25.52 2.52 10.38
N HIS A 163 -25.29 1.27 9.97
CA HIS A 163 -25.92 0.70 8.79
C HIS A 163 -27.14 -0.12 9.24
N ASP A 164 -28.30 0.17 8.67
CA ASP A 164 -29.55 -0.58 8.86
C ASP A 164 -29.94 -0.82 10.34
N GLY A 165 -29.70 0.16 11.21
CA GLY A 165 -29.99 0.06 12.64
C GLY A 165 -29.03 -0.83 13.44
N GLY A 166 -27.91 -1.24 12.83
CA GLY A 166 -26.82 -1.94 13.49
C GLY A 166 -26.05 -1.08 14.50
N MET A 167 -24.96 -1.64 15.04
CA MET A 167 -24.11 -0.95 16.01
C MET A 167 -23.54 0.35 15.44
N VAL A 168 -23.52 1.42 16.24
CA VAL A 168 -22.82 2.65 15.88
C VAL A 168 -21.32 2.37 15.82
N HIS A 169 -20.71 2.70 14.69
CA HIS A 169 -19.32 2.45 14.41
C HIS A 169 -18.75 3.53 13.50
N TRP A 170 -17.43 3.54 13.37
CA TRP A 170 -16.75 4.36 12.39
C TRP A 170 -15.52 3.63 11.86
N HIS A 171 -15.08 4.07 10.67
CA HIS A 171 -13.89 3.57 10.01
C HIS A 171 -12.76 4.57 10.11
N ALA A 172 -11.52 4.07 10.25
CA ALA A 172 -10.33 4.91 10.36
C ALA A 172 -9.18 4.32 9.57
N ARG A 173 -8.32 5.18 9.02
CA ARG A 173 -6.98 4.80 8.57
C ARG A 173 -5.96 5.78 9.11
N PHE A 174 -4.80 5.25 9.51
CA PHE A 174 -3.73 6.01 10.14
C PHE A 174 -2.42 5.82 9.37
N GLY A 175 -1.64 6.88 9.18
CA GLY A 175 -0.32 6.79 8.55
C GLY A 175 0.65 7.87 8.94
N GLY A 176 1.93 7.63 8.64
CA GLY A 176 3.03 8.56 8.91
C GLY A 176 3.41 9.49 7.76
N THR A 177 2.93 9.25 6.54
CA THR A 177 3.47 9.87 5.31
C THR A 177 2.62 11.03 4.79
N ASP A 178 1.40 10.75 4.32
CA ASP A 178 0.47 11.73 3.75
C ASP A 178 -0.95 11.14 3.64
N ILE A 179 -1.94 12.00 3.47
CA ILE A 179 -3.36 11.64 3.30
C ILE A 179 -3.59 10.85 2.01
N ASP A 180 -2.92 11.23 0.92
CA ASP A 180 -3.07 10.58 -0.38
C ASP A 180 -2.71 9.08 -0.34
N THR A 181 -1.74 8.71 0.48
CA THR A 181 -1.33 7.33 0.72
C THR A 181 -2.41 6.56 1.47
N LEU A 182 -3.10 7.18 2.44
CA LEU A 182 -4.21 6.57 3.17
C LEU A 182 -5.47 6.38 2.31
N VAL A 183 -5.70 7.29 1.36
CA VAL A 183 -6.88 7.28 0.51
C VAL A 183 -6.69 6.40 -0.72
N LYS A 184 -5.59 6.62 -1.47
CA LYS A 184 -5.40 6.08 -2.83
C LYS A 184 -4.54 4.82 -2.87
N LYS A 185 -3.64 4.62 -1.91
CA LYS A 185 -2.70 3.48 -1.90
C LYS A 185 -3.10 2.36 -0.94
N ALA A 186 -4.03 2.63 -0.04
CA ALA A 186 -4.60 1.59 0.82
C ALA A 186 -5.46 0.63 -0.01
N ASP A 187 -5.48 -0.64 0.41
CA ASP A 187 -6.41 -1.62 -0.15
C ASP A 187 -7.85 -1.11 0.03
N SER A 188 -8.65 -1.12 -1.05
CA SER A 188 -10.04 -0.67 -1.02
C SER A 188 -10.93 -1.44 -0.03
N SER A 189 -10.50 -2.64 0.39
CA SER A 189 -11.16 -3.47 1.41
C SER A 189 -10.60 -3.26 2.82
N TYR A 190 -9.63 -2.37 3.01
CA TYR A 190 -9.08 -2.01 4.31
C TYR A 190 -9.97 -1.00 5.02
N TRP A 191 -10.73 -1.48 6.00
CA TRP A 191 -11.70 -0.73 6.80
C TRP A 191 -11.52 -1.05 8.30
N PRO A 192 -10.42 -0.60 8.94
CA PRO A 192 -10.33 -0.64 10.38
C PRO A 192 -11.55 0.00 11.00
N THR A 193 -12.13 -0.66 12.00
CA THR A 193 -13.45 -0.31 12.50
C THR A 193 -13.43 -0.22 14.00
N TYR A 194 -14.06 0.81 14.50
CA TYR A 194 -14.17 1.13 15.90
C TYR A 194 -15.64 1.21 16.29
N VAL A 195 -15.97 0.65 17.46
CA VAL A 195 -17.32 0.63 18.04
C VAL A 195 -17.28 1.24 19.43
N ASP A 196 -18.44 1.55 20.00
CA ASP A 196 -18.53 2.15 21.33
C ASP A 196 -17.74 1.31 22.37
N GLY A 197 -16.93 1.98 23.18
CA GLY A 197 -16.03 1.35 24.16
C GLY A 197 -16.75 0.59 25.28
N SER A 198 -18.06 0.81 25.46
CA SER A 198 -18.91 0.03 26.37
C SER A 198 -19.39 -1.30 25.78
N THR A 199 -19.13 -1.57 24.49
CA THR A 199 -19.49 -2.83 23.84
C THR A 199 -18.80 -4.00 24.52
N THR A 200 -19.57 -5.01 24.96
CA THR A 200 -19.01 -6.19 25.61
C THR A 200 -18.20 -7.04 24.63
N ASN A 201 -17.23 -7.81 25.15
CA ASN A 201 -16.42 -8.71 24.32
C ASN A 201 -17.28 -9.76 23.61
N GLU A 202 -18.36 -10.24 24.23
CA GLU A 202 -19.29 -11.20 23.63
C GLU A 202 -19.99 -10.58 22.42
N THR A 203 -20.50 -9.36 22.57
CA THR A 203 -21.18 -8.62 21.49
C THR A 203 -20.20 -8.29 20.36
N LEU A 204 -18.97 -7.89 20.71
CA LEU A 204 -17.92 -7.60 19.73
C LEU A 204 -17.54 -8.86 18.94
N LEU A 205 -17.39 -10.00 19.62
CA LEU A 205 -17.09 -11.29 19.01
C LEU A 205 -18.21 -11.79 18.10
N GLU A 206 -19.47 -11.65 18.50
CA GLU A 206 -20.62 -12.05 17.66
C GLU A 206 -20.66 -11.24 16.37
N ASN A 207 -20.47 -9.91 16.45
CA ASN A 207 -20.41 -9.04 15.28
C ASN A 207 -19.19 -9.35 14.40
N PHE A 208 -18.05 -9.63 15.02
CA PHE A 208 -16.86 -10.02 14.27
C PHE A 208 -17.08 -11.34 13.52
N LYS A 209 -17.72 -12.35 14.14
CA LYS A 209 -18.07 -13.63 13.48
C LYS A 209 -18.95 -13.41 12.25
N LYS A 210 -20.05 -12.64 12.39
CA LYS A 210 -20.94 -12.30 11.27
C LYS A 210 -20.18 -11.56 10.16
N SER A 211 -19.31 -10.61 10.52
CA SER A 211 -18.47 -9.93 9.55
C SER A 211 -17.48 -10.88 8.88
N ALA A 212 -16.85 -11.78 9.62
CA ALA A 212 -15.84 -12.71 9.13
C ALA A 212 -16.46 -13.70 8.13
N GLU A 213 -17.65 -14.23 8.43
CA GLU A 213 -18.43 -15.08 7.52
C GLU A 213 -18.76 -14.35 6.21
N ASN A 214 -19.31 -13.14 6.31
CA ASN A 214 -19.65 -12.31 5.16
C ASN A 214 -18.42 -11.96 4.31
N ILE A 215 -17.31 -11.61 4.96
CA ILE A 215 -16.04 -11.35 4.30
C ILE A 215 -15.55 -12.60 3.58
N ALA A 216 -15.52 -13.74 4.26
CA ALA A 216 -14.98 -14.99 3.75
C ALA A 216 -15.77 -15.51 2.55
N ALA A 217 -17.09 -15.38 2.58
CA ALA A 217 -17.99 -15.74 1.48
C ALA A 217 -17.76 -14.90 0.20
N LYS A 218 -17.19 -13.70 0.34
CA LYS A 218 -16.95 -12.75 -0.77
C LYS A 218 -15.48 -12.59 -1.11
N LEU A 219 -14.60 -13.46 -0.60
CA LEU A 219 -13.18 -13.38 -0.93
C LEU A 219 -12.96 -13.72 -2.42
N PRO A 220 -12.30 -12.84 -3.20
CA PRO A 220 -11.96 -13.16 -4.58
C PRO A 220 -10.89 -14.25 -4.63
N ALA A 221 -10.58 -14.78 -5.82
CA ALA A 221 -9.36 -15.56 -5.98
C ALA A 221 -8.14 -14.70 -5.55
N PRO A 222 -7.17 -15.24 -4.76
CA PRO A 222 -6.00 -14.48 -4.31
C PRO A 222 -5.25 -13.77 -5.43
N PHE A 223 -5.22 -14.36 -6.63
CA PHE A 223 -4.53 -13.77 -7.78
C PHE A 223 -5.38 -12.84 -8.66
N ALA A 224 -6.65 -12.59 -8.31
CA ALA A 224 -7.58 -11.88 -9.18
C ALA A 224 -7.11 -10.47 -9.56
N VAL A 225 -6.42 -9.77 -8.65
CA VAL A 225 -5.89 -8.43 -8.93
C VAL A 225 -4.74 -8.42 -9.93
N TYR A 226 -4.00 -9.52 -10.05
CA TYR A 226 -2.86 -9.65 -10.97
C TYR A 226 -3.31 -10.17 -12.35
N ALA A 227 -4.32 -11.05 -12.37
CA ALA A 227 -4.84 -11.66 -13.59
C ALA A 227 -5.41 -10.65 -14.60
N LYS A 228 -5.84 -9.47 -14.14
CA LYS A 228 -6.42 -8.40 -14.97
C LYS A 228 -5.47 -7.87 -16.05
N GLU A 229 -4.16 -7.95 -15.82
CA GLU A 229 -3.14 -7.41 -16.73
C GLU A 229 -2.56 -8.48 -17.66
N GLY A 230 -3.06 -9.72 -17.61
CA GLY A 230 -2.55 -10.85 -18.36
C GLY A 230 -1.16 -11.28 -17.90
N LYS A 231 -0.21 -11.36 -18.83
CA LYS A 231 1.18 -11.74 -18.53
C LYS A 231 1.93 -10.56 -17.92
N TRP A 232 2.82 -10.88 -16.99
CA TRP A 232 3.75 -9.95 -16.39
C TRP A 232 5.17 -10.35 -16.76
N MET A 233 5.97 -9.39 -17.21
CA MET A 233 7.38 -9.62 -17.54
C MET A 233 8.27 -9.34 -16.34
N ASN A 234 9.34 -10.12 -16.20
CA ASN A 234 10.44 -9.83 -15.29
C ASN A 234 11.04 -8.49 -15.68
N SER A 235 11.06 -7.53 -14.77
CA SER A 235 11.50 -6.15 -15.07
C SER A 235 12.95 -6.07 -15.54
N SER A 236 13.80 -7.08 -15.32
CA SER A 236 15.15 -7.08 -15.88
C SER A 236 15.18 -7.10 -17.42
N LEU A 237 14.13 -7.61 -18.07
CA LEU A 237 13.98 -7.60 -19.53
C LEU A 237 13.94 -6.20 -20.14
N ILE A 238 13.44 -5.21 -19.39
CA ILE A 238 13.28 -3.84 -19.92
C ILE A 238 14.62 -3.20 -20.25
N TYR A 239 15.69 -3.61 -19.55
CA TYR A 239 17.00 -3.02 -19.74
C TYR A 239 17.67 -3.48 -21.05
N ASP A 240 17.22 -4.63 -21.57
CA ASP A 240 17.66 -5.17 -22.86
C ASP A 240 16.72 -4.76 -24.03
N ASN A 241 15.71 -3.92 -23.77
CA ASN A 241 14.80 -3.43 -24.81
C ASN A 241 15.54 -2.46 -25.75
N THR A 242 15.39 -2.69 -27.06
CA THR A 242 16.08 -1.94 -28.15
C THR A 242 15.14 -1.03 -28.93
N SER A 243 14.01 -0.63 -28.34
CA SER A 243 13.12 0.36 -28.95
C SER A 243 13.77 1.75 -28.94
N ALA A 244 13.36 2.59 -29.88
CA ALA A 244 13.88 3.95 -30.01
C ALA A 244 13.62 4.78 -28.73
N GLU A 245 12.49 4.57 -28.06
CA GLU A 245 12.13 5.25 -26.82
C GLU A 245 13.07 4.88 -25.67
N VAL A 246 13.43 3.60 -25.56
CA VAL A 246 14.34 3.11 -24.51
C VAL A 246 15.78 3.54 -24.81
N ASP A 247 16.19 3.51 -26.08
CA ASP A 247 17.50 4.03 -26.50
C ASP A 247 17.63 5.53 -26.18
N ALA A 248 16.61 6.33 -26.49
CA ALA A 248 16.57 7.75 -26.13
C ALA A 248 16.62 7.97 -24.60
N ALA A 249 16.01 7.08 -23.81
CA ALA A 249 16.12 7.12 -22.35
C ALA A 249 17.55 6.86 -21.87
N TYR A 250 18.26 5.89 -22.47
CA TYR A 250 19.67 5.67 -22.17
C TYR A 250 20.54 6.87 -22.56
N ASP A 251 20.37 7.43 -23.75
CA ASP A 251 21.12 8.60 -24.20
C ASP A 251 20.95 9.79 -23.25
N LYS A 252 19.71 10.02 -22.80
CA LYS A 252 19.40 11.04 -21.81
C LYS A 252 20.12 10.80 -20.49
N ILE A 253 20.11 9.56 -19.98
CA ILE A 253 20.79 9.21 -18.73
C ILE A 253 22.31 9.32 -18.86
N ILE A 254 22.90 8.86 -19.96
CA ILE A 254 24.34 8.96 -20.20
C ILE A 254 24.76 10.44 -20.19
N LYS A 255 24.00 11.31 -20.88
CA LYS A 255 24.23 12.76 -20.89
C LYS A 255 24.09 13.40 -19.50
N GLU A 256 23.08 13.00 -18.72
CA GLU A 256 22.84 13.51 -17.36
C GLU A 256 23.99 13.16 -16.40
N PHE A 257 24.63 12.01 -16.61
CA PHE A 257 25.73 11.48 -15.81
C PHE A 257 27.11 11.60 -16.48
N ALA A 258 27.25 12.44 -17.51
CA ALA A 258 28.51 12.63 -18.21
C ALA A 258 29.64 13.05 -17.27
N GLY A 259 30.80 12.41 -17.40
CA GLY A 259 32.02 12.59 -16.60
C GLY A 259 31.93 12.08 -15.17
N LYS A 260 30.82 11.44 -14.75
CA LYS A 260 30.58 11.02 -13.36
C LYS A 260 30.82 9.53 -13.13
N ASN A 261 31.35 8.79 -14.09
CA ASN A 261 31.67 7.37 -13.87
C ASN A 261 32.85 7.26 -12.89
N PRO A 262 32.74 6.54 -11.76
CA PRO A 262 33.85 6.35 -10.83
C PRO A 262 35.07 5.66 -11.46
N LYS A 263 34.90 4.95 -12.58
CA LYS A 263 36.00 4.37 -13.36
C LYS A 263 36.69 5.38 -14.30
N GLY A 264 36.23 6.63 -14.32
CA GLY A 264 36.64 7.68 -15.25
C GLY A 264 35.74 7.74 -16.49
N GLY A 265 35.47 8.96 -16.96
CA GLY A 265 34.69 9.22 -18.17
C GLY A 265 33.17 9.09 -18.00
N ASP A 266 32.48 8.81 -19.11
CA ASP A 266 31.04 8.63 -19.16
C ASP A 266 30.64 7.19 -18.85
N PHE A 267 29.41 6.98 -18.37
CA PHE A 267 28.83 5.64 -18.33
C PHE A 267 28.47 5.18 -19.75
N THR A 268 28.82 3.95 -20.10
CA THR A 268 28.30 3.33 -21.33
C THR A 268 26.94 2.68 -21.09
N LYS A 269 26.12 2.52 -22.15
CA LYS A 269 24.83 1.78 -22.07
C LYS A 269 25.01 0.38 -21.47
N ALA A 270 26.06 -0.34 -21.89
CA ALA A 270 26.35 -1.69 -21.39
C ALA A 270 26.67 -1.70 -19.89
N GLU A 271 27.42 -0.72 -19.39
CA GLU A 271 27.70 -0.59 -17.96
C GLU A 271 26.44 -0.29 -17.17
N ILE A 272 25.58 0.61 -17.67
CA ILE A 272 24.30 0.91 -17.02
C ILE A 272 23.46 -0.38 -16.93
N ILE A 273 23.30 -1.12 -18.03
CA ILE A 273 22.56 -2.39 -18.05
C ILE A 273 23.12 -3.38 -17.02
N ALA A 274 24.45 -3.50 -16.91
CA ALA A 274 25.09 -4.37 -15.94
C ALA A 274 24.77 -3.98 -14.49
N GLU A 275 24.79 -2.68 -14.15
CA GLU A 275 24.40 -2.19 -12.82
C GLU A 275 22.91 -2.42 -12.55
N MET A 276 22.05 -2.25 -13.56
CA MET A 276 20.62 -2.51 -13.43
C MET A 276 20.33 -3.99 -13.16
N LYS A 277 21.03 -4.90 -13.85
CA LYS A 277 20.89 -6.36 -13.61
C LYS A 277 21.39 -6.78 -12.23
N LYS A 278 22.41 -6.13 -11.67
CA LYS A 278 22.80 -6.35 -10.27
C LYS A 278 21.70 -5.95 -9.29
N ALA A 279 21.02 -4.83 -9.54
CA ALA A 279 20.02 -4.27 -8.63
C ALA A 279 18.65 -4.95 -8.74
N TYR A 280 18.22 -5.30 -9.95
CA TYR A 280 16.87 -5.80 -10.25
C TYR A 280 16.83 -7.28 -10.59
N GLY A 281 17.98 -7.96 -10.63
CA GLY A 281 18.11 -9.38 -10.92
C GLY A 281 18.25 -9.68 -12.41
N THR A 282 18.19 -10.98 -12.72
CA THR A 282 18.32 -11.50 -14.09
C THR A 282 17.07 -12.27 -14.50
N THR A 283 17.03 -12.70 -15.75
CA THR A 283 15.96 -13.52 -16.35
C THR A 283 16.28 -15.01 -16.35
N GLU A 284 17.29 -15.44 -15.58
CA GLU A 284 17.76 -16.83 -15.55
C GLU A 284 16.65 -17.82 -15.19
N LEU A 285 15.81 -17.44 -14.22
CA LEU A 285 14.78 -18.33 -13.68
C LEU A 285 13.44 -18.21 -14.40
N TYR A 286 13.10 -17.01 -14.89
CA TYR A 286 11.87 -16.76 -15.63
C TYR A 286 11.97 -15.46 -16.42
N THR A 287 11.22 -15.40 -17.52
CA THR A 287 11.00 -14.16 -18.28
C THR A 287 9.61 -13.59 -18.01
N HIS A 288 8.60 -14.44 -17.89
CA HIS A 288 7.22 -13.99 -17.67
C HIS A 288 6.51 -14.86 -16.64
N ILE A 289 5.49 -14.29 -16.04
CA ILE A 289 4.55 -14.98 -15.16
C ILE A 289 3.12 -14.59 -15.53
N GLU A 290 2.17 -15.44 -15.19
CA GLU A 290 0.76 -15.23 -15.48
C GLU A 290 -0.10 -15.79 -14.36
N PHE A 291 -1.26 -15.19 -14.18
CA PHE A 291 -2.21 -15.55 -13.14
C PHE A 291 -3.55 -15.89 -13.78
N ILE A 292 -4.09 -17.06 -13.45
CA ILE A 292 -5.34 -17.54 -14.03
C ILE A 292 -6.35 -17.75 -12.92
N THR A 293 -7.44 -16.99 -12.99
CA THR A 293 -8.50 -16.99 -11.96
C THR A 293 -9.90 -17.28 -12.49
N GLU A 294 -10.04 -17.45 -13.80
CA GLU A 294 -11.30 -17.82 -14.45
C GLU A 294 -11.75 -19.22 -14.02
N ASN A 295 -13.07 -19.46 -14.05
CA ASN A 295 -13.67 -20.76 -13.75
C ASN A 295 -13.28 -21.31 -12.36
N GLY A 296 -13.16 -20.43 -11.37
CA GLY A 296 -12.82 -20.80 -9.98
C GLY A 296 -11.35 -21.13 -9.74
N LYS A 297 -10.49 -20.99 -10.75
CA LYS A 297 -9.05 -21.26 -10.62
C LYS A 297 -8.34 -20.23 -9.75
N ASN A 298 -7.14 -20.60 -9.30
CA ASN A 298 -6.15 -19.71 -8.73
C ASN A 298 -4.75 -20.25 -9.07
N GLU A 299 -4.44 -20.27 -10.36
CA GLU A 299 -3.21 -20.82 -10.89
C GLU A 299 -2.16 -19.73 -11.11
N PHE A 300 -0.91 -20.09 -10.86
CA PHE A 300 0.27 -19.30 -11.20
C PHE A 300 1.09 -20.07 -12.22
N VAL A 301 1.45 -19.38 -13.30
CA VAL A 301 2.18 -19.93 -14.44
C VAL A 301 3.48 -19.16 -14.60
N VAL A 302 4.57 -19.87 -14.86
CA VAL A 302 5.89 -19.29 -15.09
C VAL A 302 6.38 -19.71 -16.47
N TYR A 303 6.90 -18.72 -17.19
CA TYR A 303 7.47 -18.90 -18.51
C TYR A 303 8.95 -18.53 -18.51
N LYS A 304 9.74 -19.30 -19.24
CA LYS A 304 11.12 -18.99 -19.60
C LYS A 304 11.22 -18.99 -21.12
N ASP A 305 11.62 -17.84 -21.67
CA ASP A 305 11.83 -17.64 -23.11
C ASP A 305 10.66 -18.14 -23.98
N GLY A 306 9.42 -17.83 -23.54
CA GLY A 306 8.19 -18.20 -24.23
C GLY A 306 7.64 -19.60 -23.90
N LYS A 307 8.45 -20.47 -23.27
CA LYS A 307 8.04 -21.81 -22.87
C LYS A 307 7.49 -21.82 -21.44
N GLU A 308 6.34 -22.45 -21.22
CA GLU A 308 5.83 -22.74 -19.88
C GLU A 308 6.78 -23.73 -19.18
N ILE A 309 7.28 -23.34 -18.00
CA ILE A 309 8.17 -24.16 -17.17
C ILE A 309 7.54 -24.58 -15.84
N HIS A 310 6.46 -23.91 -15.43
CA HIS A 310 5.73 -24.23 -14.21
C HIS A 310 4.29 -23.77 -14.31
N ARG A 311 3.38 -24.59 -13.79
CA ARG A 311 1.98 -24.26 -13.56
C ARG A 311 1.51 -25.01 -12.34
N ALA A 312 0.85 -24.30 -11.42
CA ALA A 312 0.22 -24.93 -10.27
C ALA A 312 -0.93 -24.09 -9.73
N ALA A 313 -1.89 -24.75 -9.08
CA ALA A 313 -2.89 -24.09 -8.24
C ALA A 313 -2.27 -23.71 -6.88
N TYR A 314 -2.59 -22.53 -6.39
CA TYR A 314 -2.11 -22.01 -5.11
C TYR A 314 -3.27 -21.68 -4.18
N LYS A 315 -2.98 -21.76 -2.88
CA LYS A 315 -3.91 -21.35 -1.82
C LYS A 315 -3.29 -20.24 -0.99
N ARG A 316 -4.05 -19.21 -0.64
CA ARG A 316 -3.61 -18.23 0.36
C ARG A 316 -3.40 -18.93 1.71
N THR A 317 -2.31 -18.58 2.37
CA THR A 317 -1.94 -19.06 3.70
C THR A 317 -1.84 -17.88 4.67
N ALA A 318 -1.44 -18.14 5.92
CA ALA A 318 -0.97 -17.08 6.80
C ALA A 318 0.15 -16.26 6.13
N GLU A 319 0.29 -14.99 6.54
CA GLU A 319 1.41 -14.17 6.13
C GLU A 319 2.76 -14.84 6.39
N ASN A 320 3.73 -14.54 5.53
CA ASN A 320 5.08 -15.02 5.68
C ASN A 320 5.83 -14.13 6.68
N ALA A 321 6.40 -14.71 7.74
CA ALA A 321 7.10 -13.95 8.79
C ALA A 321 8.31 -13.15 8.27
N SER A 322 8.96 -13.60 7.19
CA SER A 322 10.07 -12.88 6.53
C SER A 322 9.58 -11.73 5.63
N LYS A 323 8.29 -11.71 5.30
CA LYS A 323 7.61 -10.71 4.45
C LYS A 323 6.22 -10.38 5.02
N PRO A 324 6.14 -9.81 6.24
CA PRO A 324 4.86 -9.54 6.90
C PRO A 324 4.04 -8.51 6.09
N GLY A 325 2.72 -8.67 6.11
CA GLY A 325 1.79 -7.81 5.38
C GLY A 325 1.74 -8.01 3.87
N LEU A 326 2.48 -8.98 3.32
CA LEU A 326 2.38 -9.35 1.91
C LEU A 326 1.44 -10.54 1.72
N LEU A 327 0.83 -10.64 0.53
CA LEU A 327 0.10 -11.84 0.15
C LEU A 327 1.07 -13.03 0.21
N ALA A 328 0.70 -14.11 0.89
CA ALA A 328 1.45 -15.36 0.91
C ALA A 328 0.55 -16.49 0.41
N VAL A 329 1.04 -17.27 -0.55
CA VAL A 329 0.32 -18.42 -1.07
C VAL A 329 1.27 -19.61 -1.26
N LYS A 330 0.70 -20.82 -1.19
CA LYS A 330 1.44 -22.08 -1.31
C LYS A 330 0.71 -23.05 -2.23
N THR A 331 1.46 -23.84 -2.98
CA THR A 331 0.90 -24.93 -3.79
C THR A 331 1.13 -26.29 -3.13
N ASP A 332 0.20 -27.22 -3.33
CA ASP A 332 0.34 -28.61 -2.90
C ASP A 332 1.14 -29.46 -3.91
N LYS A 333 1.42 -28.94 -5.12
CA LYS A 333 2.23 -29.61 -6.16
C LYS A 333 3.59 -30.04 -5.59
N LYS A 334 3.90 -31.35 -5.66
CA LYS A 334 5.10 -31.95 -5.01
C LYS A 334 6.41 -31.49 -5.66
N ASP A 335 6.39 -31.34 -6.97
CA ASP A 335 7.51 -30.98 -7.84
C ASP A 335 7.57 -29.47 -8.16
N ALA A 336 6.93 -28.62 -7.36
CA ALA A 336 6.91 -27.17 -7.60
C ALA A 336 8.28 -26.46 -7.42
N GLY A 337 9.28 -27.17 -6.89
CA GLY A 337 10.63 -26.65 -6.70
C GLY A 337 10.64 -25.29 -5.98
N MET A 338 11.41 -24.34 -6.53
CA MET A 338 11.53 -22.98 -5.99
C MET A 338 10.27 -22.11 -6.09
N PHE A 339 9.19 -22.60 -6.70
CA PHE A 339 7.90 -21.91 -6.73
C PHE A 339 6.91 -22.49 -5.71
N LYS A 340 7.35 -23.33 -4.76
CA LYS A 340 6.44 -23.97 -3.78
C LYS A 340 5.68 -22.97 -2.92
N THR A 341 6.39 -21.97 -2.38
CA THR A 341 5.85 -20.83 -1.62
C THR A 341 6.18 -19.55 -2.35
N ILE A 342 5.21 -18.64 -2.41
CA ILE A 342 5.36 -17.37 -3.12
C ILE A 342 4.65 -16.24 -2.37
N SER A 343 5.20 -15.04 -2.48
CA SER A 343 4.66 -13.85 -1.83
C SER A 343 4.73 -12.61 -2.71
N PHE A 344 3.72 -11.75 -2.59
CA PHE A 344 3.50 -10.61 -3.49
C PHE A 344 3.15 -9.33 -2.73
N THR A 345 3.63 -8.20 -3.25
CA THR A 345 2.94 -6.93 -3.02
C THR A 345 1.73 -6.81 -3.96
N ASN A 346 0.69 -6.08 -3.55
CA ASN A 346 -0.36 -5.69 -4.49
C ASN A 346 0.24 -4.90 -5.68
N PRO A 347 -0.34 -5.04 -6.89
CA PRO A 347 0.03 -4.20 -8.03
C PRO A 347 -0.22 -2.72 -7.73
N GLY A 348 0.75 -1.87 -8.05
CA GLY A 348 0.61 -0.43 -7.88
C GLY A 348 1.75 0.37 -8.51
N GLY A 349 1.72 1.68 -8.33
CA GLY A 349 2.72 2.61 -8.84
C GLY A 349 2.55 2.97 -10.32
N SER A 350 3.45 3.83 -10.81
CA SER A 350 3.49 4.27 -12.21
C SER A 350 4.93 4.18 -12.73
N PRO A 351 5.23 3.34 -13.73
CA PRO A 351 4.30 2.36 -14.33
C PRO A 351 3.89 1.27 -13.33
N LEU A 352 2.74 0.65 -13.59
CA LEU A 352 2.16 -0.41 -12.77
C LEU A 352 3.18 -1.54 -12.59
N HIS A 353 3.38 -1.99 -11.35
CA HIS A 353 4.28 -3.09 -11.05
C HIS A 353 3.92 -3.76 -9.72
N PHE A 354 4.49 -4.93 -9.47
CA PHE A 354 4.52 -5.54 -8.14
C PHE A 354 5.87 -6.21 -7.88
N HIS A 355 6.10 -6.52 -6.61
CA HIS A 355 7.25 -7.30 -6.18
C HIS A 355 6.84 -8.73 -5.82
N PHE A 356 7.71 -9.68 -6.16
CA PHE A 356 7.44 -11.12 -6.06
C PHE A 356 8.64 -11.85 -5.44
N TRP A 357 8.38 -12.61 -4.38
CA TRP A 357 9.35 -13.50 -3.73
C TRP A 357 8.88 -14.94 -3.88
N TYR A 358 9.83 -15.85 -4.02
CA TYR A 358 9.57 -17.26 -4.27
C TYR A 358 10.63 -18.14 -3.59
N GLY A 359 10.25 -19.37 -3.25
CA GLY A 359 11.13 -20.32 -2.60
C GLY A 359 10.50 -21.69 -2.42
N MET A 360 11.29 -22.65 -1.95
CA MET A 360 10.76 -23.94 -1.48
C MET A 360 10.11 -23.78 -0.09
N THR A 361 10.70 -22.89 0.70
CA THR A 361 10.34 -22.59 2.08
C THR A 361 10.34 -21.08 2.33
N ASP A 362 9.68 -20.65 3.40
CA ASP A 362 9.59 -19.24 3.78
C ASP A 362 10.96 -18.63 4.13
N ALA A 363 11.90 -19.45 4.59
CA ALA A 363 13.27 -19.05 4.87
C ALA A 363 14.07 -18.69 3.60
N ASP A 364 13.66 -19.20 2.43
CA ASP A 364 14.32 -18.89 1.16
C ASP A 364 14.10 -17.43 0.74
N PHE A 365 13.01 -16.79 1.18
CA PHE A 365 12.74 -15.38 0.85
C PHE A 365 13.79 -14.44 1.41
N ALA A 366 14.40 -14.78 2.55
CA ALA A 366 15.48 -14.00 3.16
C ALA A 366 16.78 -14.04 2.31
N LYS A 367 16.94 -15.05 1.45
CA LYS A 367 18.10 -15.18 0.54
C LYS A 367 17.99 -14.23 -0.65
N ILE A 368 16.79 -13.75 -0.96
CA ILE A 368 16.55 -12.78 -2.04
C ILE A 368 16.88 -11.38 -1.50
N LYS A 369 18.09 -10.90 -1.80
CA LYS A 369 18.60 -9.60 -1.33
C LYS A 369 17.94 -8.38 -2.00
N GLY A 370 17.21 -8.58 -3.10
CA GLY A 370 16.52 -7.54 -3.86
C GLY A 370 15.00 -7.54 -3.70
N LYS A 371 14.34 -6.70 -4.51
CA LYS A 371 12.88 -6.73 -4.72
C LYS A 371 12.62 -7.19 -6.16
N PRO A 372 12.51 -8.50 -6.43
CA PRO A 372 12.23 -8.96 -7.78
C PRO A 372 10.94 -8.33 -8.24
N THR A 373 10.98 -7.64 -9.37
CA THR A 373 9.90 -6.76 -9.81
C THR A 373 9.35 -7.24 -11.14
N CYS A 374 8.03 -7.25 -11.25
CA CYS A 374 7.32 -7.58 -12.48
C CYS A 374 6.49 -6.37 -12.94
N ILE A 375 6.41 -6.18 -14.25
CA ILE A 375 5.55 -5.15 -14.89
C ILE A 375 4.64 -5.82 -15.92
N PRO A 376 3.50 -5.24 -16.29
CA PRO A 376 2.63 -5.81 -17.32
C PRO A 376 3.39 -6.02 -18.62
N ALA A 377 3.23 -7.19 -19.25
CA ALA A 377 3.94 -7.55 -20.47
C ALA A 377 3.51 -6.69 -21.68
N ASN A 378 2.30 -6.14 -21.62
CA ASN A 378 1.73 -5.21 -22.60
C ASN A 378 2.11 -3.74 -22.34
N SER A 379 3.08 -3.46 -21.47
CA SER A 379 3.57 -2.09 -21.24
C SER A 379 4.13 -1.49 -22.54
N SER A 380 3.71 -0.28 -22.91
CA SER A 380 4.23 0.44 -24.07
C SER A 380 5.70 0.81 -23.92
N ASN A 381 6.40 1.00 -25.04
CA ASN A 381 7.80 1.39 -25.04
C ASN A 381 8.03 2.72 -24.30
N GLU A 382 7.09 3.67 -24.35
CA GLU A 382 7.19 4.92 -23.60
C GLU A 382 7.15 4.69 -22.08
N MET A 383 6.27 3.79 -21.60
CA MET A 383 6.20 3.44 -20.18
C MET A 383 7.46 2.69 -19.72
N ILE A 384 7.96 1.79 -20.57
CA ILE A 384 9.22 1.07 -20.35
C ILE A 384 10.38 2.06 -20.27
N ALA A 385 10.51 2.97 -21.23
CA ALA A 385 11.53 4.02 -21.27
C ALA A 385 11.49 4.91 -20.02
N LYS A 386 10.30 5.32 -19.59
CA LYS A 386 10.11 6.12 -18.36
C LYS A 386 10.58 5.37 -17.11
N ARG A 387 10.36 4.05 -17.07
CA ARG A 387 10.86 3.19 -15.98
C ARG A 387 12.37 3.06 -16.02
N VAL A 388 12.95 2.79 -17.19
CA VAL A 388 14.40 2.71 -17.41
C VAL A 388 15.06 4.00 -16.95
N GLU A 389 14.58 5.16 -17.40
CA GLU A 389 15.09 6.46 -16.99
C GLU A 389 15.07 6.62 -15.46
N GLY A 390 13.92 6.38 -14.83
CA GLY A 390 13.75 6.54 -13.38
C GLY A 390 14.61 5.59 -12.55
N SER A 391 14.70 4.32 -12.93
CA SER A 391 15.49 3.33 -12.20
C SER A 391 16.99 3.54 -12.42
N CYS A 392 17.44 3.81 -13.65
CA CYS A 392 18.84 4.11 -13.95
C CYS A 392 19.31 5.36 -13.21
N ARG A 393 18.55 6.47 -13.26
CA ARG A 393 18.89 7.70 -12.52
C ARG A 393 19.09 7.43 -11.04
N LYS A 394 18.18 6.66 -10.42
CA LYS A 394 18.27 6.30 -9.00
C LYS A 394 19.53 5.51 -8.68
N ILE A 395 19.83 4.47 -9.46
CA ILE A 395 21.00 3.61 -9.23
C ILE A 395 22.30 4.37 -9.46
N LEU A 396 22.42 5.11 -10.57
CA LEU A 396 23.62 5.88 -10.89
C LEU A 396 23.86 6.99 -9.86
N SER A 397 22.82 7.70 -9.41
CA SER A 397 22.96 8.68 -8.32
C SER A 397 23.57 8.06 -7.07
N GLY A 398 23.14 6.85 -6.70
CA GLY A 398 23.67 6.12 -5.56
C GLY A 398 25.08 5.56 -5.77
N ILE A 399 25.55 5.42 -7.01
CA ILE A 399 26.94 5.05 -7.34
C ILE A 399 27.84 6.28 -7.25
N VAL A 400 27.41 7.42 -7.80
CA VAL A 400 28.19 8.67 -7.84
C VAL A 400 28.35 9.30 -6.46
N GLN A 401 27.42 9.05 -5.54
CA GLN A 401 27.47 9.57 -4.16
C GLN A 401 28.35 8.73 -3.22
N LYS A 402 28.85 7.57 -3.67
CA LYS A 402 29.78 6.73 -2.92
C LYS A 402 31.20 7.01 -3.38
#